data_AF-A0A7V6VMH2-F1
#
_entry.id   AF-A0A7V6VMH2-F1
#
_cell.length_a   1.000
_cell.length_b   1.000
_cell.length_c   1.000
_cell.angle_alpha   90.00
_cell.angle_beta   90.00
_cell.angle_gamma   90.00
#
_symmetry.space_group_name_H-M   'P 1'
#
loop_
_entity.id
_entity.type
_entity.pdbx_description
1 polymer ?
#
loop_
_entity_poly.entity_id
_entity_poly.type
_entity_poly.pdbx_seq_one_letter_code
_entity_poly.pdbx_strand_id
1 'polypeptide(L)'
;MRFKLGLIVNPIAGIGGSVGLKGSDSEAIQAQAIKLGAKKRANEKTKIALQQILSIKDAIQLYSAPGEMGADLASSMGFDLEVIGHICSTTSGQDTENIAQLLKAIPVDLILFTGGDGTARDVYNAIGDTIPVIGIPAGVKMHSGVYATSPHAAGDALVNFVLNGAPLREGEVMDLDEVEYRQGNLRVQLYGYMKIPYIRYYIQNPKASSHLNEHDLSGICFDIADKILKHADEDMYYIFGAGSTIKRITDHLGWNGTLLGVDVWHRGNAVVLDAKESDLLEISRNNRCKLIITVIGGQGHILGRGNQQLSAAVIRQIGLENLVVVAAASKIFSLPDQTLYVDSGDESLNEEIRGYMKVIVGWQETLVCRVM
;
A
#
# COMPACT_ATOMS: atom_id res chain seq x y z
N MET A 1 -12.56 11.40 30.85
CA MET A 1 -12.58 12.23 29.63
C MET A 1 -12.62 11.28 28.44
N ARG A 2 -13.33 11.63 27.36
CA ARG A 2 -13.30 10.85 26.11
C ARG A 2 -11.96 11.07 25.41
N PHE A 3 -11.48 10.06 24.71
CA PHE A 3 -10.32 10.14 23.83
C PHE A 3 -10.65 11.02 22.62
N LYS A 4 -9.87 12.06 22.38
CA LYS A 4 -10.07 12.99 21.25
C LYS A 4 -9.30 12.48 20.03
N LEU A 5 -10.02 12.05 19.01
CA LEU A 5 -9.46 11.55 17.77
C LEU A 5 -9.60 12.61 16.67
N GLY A 6 -8.49 13.04 16.08
CA GLY A 6 -8.51 13.79 14.82
C GLY A 6 -8.56 12.84 13.63
N LEU A 7 -9.47 13.05 12.69
CA LEU A 7 -9.55 12.32 11.43
C LEU A 7 -9.24 13.25 10.26
N ILE A 8 -8.34 12.82 9.38
CA ILE A 8 -8.07 13.51 8.11
C ILE A 8 -8.10 12.49 6.97
N VAL A 9 -9.03 12.63 6.03
CA VAL A 9 -9.06 11.81 4.82
C VAL A 9 -8.60 12.66 3.64
N ASN A 10 -7.52 12.28 2.97
CA ASN A 10 -7.21 12.82 1.64
C ASN A 10 -8.06 12.07 0.59
N PRO A 11 -9.14 12.66 0.03
CA PRO A 11 -10.14 11.91 -0.76
C PRO A 11 -9.59 11.39 -2.09
N ILE A 12 -8.54 12.03 -2.61
CA ILE A 12 -7.92 11.74 -3.90
C ILE A 12 -6.71 10.80 -3.78
N ALA A 13 -6.32 10.42 -2.56
CA ALA A 13 -5.17 9.55 -2.33
C ALA A 13 -5.32 8.20 -3.06
N GLY A 14 -4.30 7.84 -3.83
CA GLY A 14 -4.22 6.54 -4.51
C GLY A 14 -5.01 6.45 -5.81
N ILE A 15 -5.70 7.51 -6.27
CA ILE A 15 -6.57 7.45 -7.46
C ILE A 15 -5.82 7.03 -8.73
N GLY A 16 -4.55 7.40 -8.89
CA GLY A 16 -3.76 7.01 -10.07
C GLY A 16 -3.18 5.59 -10.02
N GLY A 17 -3.38 4.84 -8.93
CA GLY A 17 -2.79 3.52 -8.73
C GLY A 17 -3.30 2.44 -9.67
N SER A 18 -4.61 2.22 -9.66
CA SER A 18 -5.27 1.18 -10.48
C SER A 18 -5.12 1.41 -11.98
N VAL A 19 -4.82 2.64 -12.39
CA VAL A 19 -4.68 3.08 -13.79
C VAL A 19 -3.22 3.31 -14.21
N GLY A 20 -2.24 2.92 -13.39
CA GLY A 20 -0.81 2.96 -13.74
C GLY A 20 -0.20 4.37 -13.79
N LEU A 21 -0.88 5.39 -13.28
CA LEU A 21 -0.39 6.78 -13.30
C LEU A 21 0.61 7.11 -12.19
N LYS A 22 0.99 6.12 -11.37
CA LYS A 22 2.12 6.21 -10.41
C LYS A 22 2.01 7.43 -9.48
N GLY A 23 0.82 7.81 -9.04
CA GLY A 23 0.59 8.94 -8.11
C GLY A 23 -0.77 9.62 -8.26
N SER A 24 -0.99 10.71 -7.52
CA SER A 24 -2.21 11.52 -7.56
C SER A 24 -1.93 13.03 -7.39
N ASP A 25 -0.68 13.42 -7.60
CA ASP A 25 -0.11 14.61 -6.97
C ASP A 25 -0.36 15.90 -7.77
N SER A 26 -0.84 15.80 -9.02
CA SER A 26 -1.29 16.95 -9.81
C SER A 26 -2.74 16.83 -10.26
N GLU A 27 -3.42 17.98 -10.39
CA GLU A 27 -4.79 18.05 -10.91
C GLU A 27 -4.91 17.37 -12.28
N ALA A 28 -3.89 17.50 -13.14
CA ALA A 28 -3.86 16.85 -14.44
C ALA A 28 -3.84 15.32 -14.31
N ILE A 29 -3.05 14.76 -13.38
CA ILE A 29 -3.02 13.30 -13.12
C ILE A 29 -4.35 12.83 -12.54
N GLN A 30 -4.94 13.59 -11.62
CA GLN A 30 -6.25 13.26 -11.04
C GLN A 30 -7.35 13.26 -12.10
N ALA A 31 -7.40 14.29 -12.95
CA ALA A 31 -8.35 14.38 -14.05
C ALA A 31 -8.16 13.24 -15.05
N GLN A 32 -6.91 12.88 -15.37
CA GLN A 32 -6.59 11.75 -16.21
C GLN A 32 -7.02 10.42 -15.57
N ALA A 33 -6.79 10.22 -14.28
CA ALA A 33 -7.20 9.02 -13.56
C ALA A 33 -8.72 8.83 -13.60
N ILE A 34 -9.47 9.91 -13.34
CA ILE A 34 -10.94 9.90 -13.43
C ILE A 34 -11.39 9.56 -14.84
N LYS A 35 -10.77 10.15 -15.87
CA LYS A 35 -11.06 9.85 -17.28
C LYS A 35 -10.79 8.39 -17.64
N LEU A 36 -9.79 7.76 -16.99
CA LEU A 36 -9.47 6.35 -17.13
C LEU A 36 -10.36 5.43 -16.25
N GLY A 37 -11.37 5.97 -15.56
CA GLY A 37 -12.31 5.20 -14.75
C GLY A 37 -11.83 4.89 -13.33
N ALA A 38 -10.78 5.55 -12.85
CA ALA A 38 -10.31 5.37 -11.48
C ALA A 38 -11.36 5.84 -10.46
N LYS A 39 -11.42 5.15 -9.31
CA LYS A 39 -12.32 5.45 -8.20
C LYS A 39 -11.56 6.00 -7.00
N LYS A 40 -12.17 6.95 -6.28
CA LYS A 40 -11.65 7.46 -5.00
C LYS A 40 -11.87 6.42 -3.89
N ARG A 41 -10.85 5.63 -3.56
CA ARG A 41 -10.94 4.55 -2.56
C ARG A 41 -10.54 4.96 -1.13
N ALA A 42 -10.08 6.19 -0.92
CA ALA A 42 -9.59 6.64 0.39
C ALA A 42 -10.67 6.52 1.50
N ASN A 43 -11.90 6.92 1.21
CA ASN A 43 -13.00 6.79 2.18
C ASN A 43 -13.39 5.32 2.43
N GLU A 44 -13.34 4.45 1.42
CA GLU A 44 -13.58 3.01 1.59
C GLU A 44 -12.55 2.39 2.55
N LYS A 45 -11.26 2.72 2.37
CA LYS A 45 -10.19 2.28 3.28
C LYS A 45 -10.34 2.88 4.67
N THR A 46 -10.69 4.14 4.78
CA THR A 46 -10.95 4.80 6.07
C THR A 46 -12.08 4.11 6.82
N LYS A 47 -13.14 3.71 6.10
CA LYS A 47 -14.27 2.97 6.67
C LYS A 47 -13.83 1.66 7.31
N ILE A 48 -12.94 0.90 6.66
CA ILE A 48 -12.39 -0.36 7.21
C ILE A 48 -11.69 -0.12 8.55
N ALA A 49 -10.89 0.95 8.66
CA ALA A 49 -10.23 1.31 9.91
C ALA A 49 -11.23 1.73 11.00
N LEU A 50 -12.18 2.61 10.65
CA LEU A 50 -13.20 3.09 11.58
C LEU A 50 -14.16 1.99 12.05
N GLN A 51 -14.36 0.93 11.25
CA GLN A 51 -15.16 -0.23 11.66
C GLN A 51 -14.57 -0.93 12.90
N GLN A 52 -13.25 -0.99 13.03
CA GLN A 52 -12.59 -1.66 14.17
C GLN A 52 -12.81 -0.92 15.49
N ILE A 53 -12.97 0.40 15.45
CA ILE A 53 -13.18 1.22 16.65
C ILE A 53 -14.65 1.40 17.02
N LEU A 54 -15.59 0.83 16.27
CA LEU A 54 -17.03 0.96 16.57
C LEU A 54 -17.39 0.42 17.97
N SER A 55 -16.67 -0.61 18.43
CA SER A 55 -16.84 -1.21 19.76
C SER A 55 -16.49 -0.24 20.91
N ILE A 56 -15.67 0.78 20.64
CA ILE A 56 -15.21 1.78 21.60
C ILE A 56 -15.68 3.20 21.26
N LYS A 57 -16.63 3.34 20.33
CA LYS A 57 -17.06 4.65 19.79
C LYS A 57 -17.49 5.64 20.87
N ASP A 58 -18.15 5.17 21.93
CA ASP A 58 -18.71 6.04 22.99
C ASP A 58 -17.60 6.63 23.89
N ALA A 59 -16.40 6.05 23.83
CA ALA A 59 -15.20 6.56 24.49
C ALA A 59 -14.44 7.58 23.63
N ILE A 60 -14.86 7.82 22.39
CA ILE A 60 -14.15 8.67 21.41
C ILE A 60 -14.99 9.92 21.13
N GLN A 61 -14.34 11.09 21.15
CA GLN A 61 -14.83 12.30 20.50
C GLN A 61 -14.04 12.49 19.21
N LEU A 62 -14.73 12.53 18.07
CA LEU A 62 -14.08 12.61 16.76
C LEU A 62 -14.12 14.04 16.22
N TYR A 63 -13.01 14.51 15.66
CA TYR A 63 -12.87 15.80 15.01
C TYR A 63 -12.46 15.59 13.56
N SER A 64 -13.17 16.17 12.59
CA SER A 64 -12.86 15.97 11.17
C SER A 64 -13.22 17.17 10.32
N ALA A 65 -12.54 17.30 9.18
CA ALA A 65 -12.91 18.26 8.14
C ALA A 65 -14.26 17.92 7.47
N PRO A 66 -15.00 18.91 6.95
CA PRO A 66 -16.27 18.69 6.24
C PRO A 66 -16.15 17.76 5.04
N GLY A 67 -17.29 17.20 4.62
CA GLY A 67 -17.43 16.49 3.35
C GLY A 67 -16.61 15.19 3.26
N GLU A 68 -16.09 14.93 2.05
CA GLU A 68 -15.28 13.75 1.73
C GLU A 68 -13.95 13.66 2.53
N MET A 69 -13.52 14.74 3.21
CA MET A 69 -12.31 14.73 4.05
C MET A 69 -12.51 14.06 5.42
N GLY A 70 -13.69 13.51 5.68
CA GLY A 70 -13.92 12.53 6.75
C GLY A 70 -15.24 12.71 7.49
N ALA A 71 -15.81 13.92 7.51
CA ALA A 71 -17.05 14.20 8.25
C ALA A 71 -18.24 13.39 7.73
N ASP A 72 -18.41 13.26 6.41
CA ASP A 72 -19.53 12.51 5.83
C ASP A 72 -19.45 11.03 6.23
N LEU A 73 -18.26 10.44 6.16
CA LEU A 73 -18.02 9.05 6.54
C LEU A 73 -18.26 8.85 8.04
N ALA A 74 -17.63 9.66 8.90
CA ALA A 74 -17.77 9.55 10.35
C ALA A 74 -19.23 9.71 10.82
N SER A 75 -19.95 10.67 10.23
CA SER A 75 -21.38 10.88 10.49
C SER A 75 -22.20 9.67 10.08
N SER A 76 -21.96 9.11 8.88
CA SER A 76 -22.68 7.93 8.38
C SER A 76 -22.48 6.68 9.24
N MET A 77 -21.37 6.63 10.00
CA MET A 77 -21.04 5.54 10.92
C MET A 77 -21.51 5.81 12.36
N GLY A 78 -22.11 6.97 12.63
CA GLY A 78 -22.70 7.31 13.92
C GLY A 78 -21.68 7.63 15.02
N PHE A 79 -20.53 8.21 14.67
CA PHE A 79 -19.59 8.77 15.64
C PHE A 79 -20.08 10.12 16.19
N ASP A 80 -19.74 10.42 17.44
CA ASP A 80 -19.85 11.78 17.99
C ASP A 80 -18.79 12.67 17.33
N LEU A 81 -19.24 13.47 16.36
CA LEU A 81 -18.39 14.22 15.44
C LEU A 81 -18.52 15.72 15.67
N GLU A 82 -17.38 16.38 15.85
CA GLU A 82 -17.22 17.82 15.70
C GLU A 82 -16.58 18.13 14.34
N VAL A 83 -17.32 18.82 13.47
CA VAL A 83 -16.82 19.23 12.16
C VAL A 83 -16.01 20.51 12.31
N ILE A 84 -14.77 20.51 11.83
CA ILE A 84 -13.82 21.61 12.00
C ILE A 84 -13.28 22.14 10.67
N GLY A 85 -12.99 23.43 10.62
CA GLY A 85 -12.42 24.06 9.44
C GLY A 85 -13.40 24.17 8.27
N HIS A 86 -12.84 24.38 7.09
CA HIS A 86 -13.56 24.53 5.82
C HIS A 86 -12.72 23.92 4.71
N ILE A 87 -13.40 23.47 3.64
CA ILE A 87 -12.75 22.91 2.45
C ILE A 87 -13.26 23.62 1.21
N CYS A 88 -12.42 23.69 0.19
CA CYS A 88 -12.86 24.09 -1.14
C CYS A 88 -13.62 22.95 -1.84
N SER A 89 -14.26 23.24 -2.98
CA SER A 89 -14.92 22.21 -3.81
C SER A 89 -13.96 21.15 -4.34
N THR A 90 -12.69 21.52 -4.53
CA THR A 90 -11.58 20.63 -4.85
C THR A 90 -10.60 20.67 -3.68
N THR A 91 -10.23 19.50 -3.18
CA THR A 91 -9.34 19.36 -2.01
C THR A 91 -7.88 19.23 -2.44
N SER A 92 -6.98 19.71 -1.58
CA SER A 92 -5.53 19.81 -1.83
C SER A 92 -4.72 19.41 -0.60
N GLY A 93 -3.40 19.30 -0.77
CA GLY A 93 -2.47 19.14 0.36
C GLY A 93 -2.56 20.31 1.36
N GLN A 94 -2.85 21.53 0.88
CA GLN A 94 -3.03 22.68 1.77
C GLN A 94 -4.24 22.52 2.69
N ASP A 95 -5.33 21.92 2.19
CA ASP A 95 -6.49 21.60 3.04
C ASP A 95 -6.09 20.60 4.13
N THR A 96 -5.28 19.59 3.79
CA THR A 96 -4.73 18.63 4.78
C THR A 96 -3.90 19.34 5.85
N GLU A 97 -2.99 20.23 5.47
CA GLU A 97 -2.17 21.01 6.40
C GLU A 97 -3.04 21.90 7.32
N ASN A 98 -4.00 22.62 6.73
CA ASN A 98 -4.88 23.53 7.46
C ASN A 98 -5.71 22.78 8.53
N ILE A 99 -6.25 21.62 8.17
CA ILE A 99 -7.02 20.79 9.11
C ILE A 99 -6.12 20.21 10.20
N ALA A 100 -4.91 19.76 9.86
CA ALA A 100 -3.94 19.27 10.83
C ALA A 100 -3.52 20.37 11.84
N GLN A 101 -3.37 21.63 11.39
CA GLN A 101 -3.14 22.78 12.29
C GLN A 101 -4.31 23.03 13.25
N LEU A 102 -5.55 22.91 12.76
CA LEU A 102 -6.74 23.06 13.62
C LEU A 102 -6.80 21.95 14.67
N LEU A 103 -6.52 20.70 14.30
CA LEU A 103 -6.44 19.57 15.24
C LEU A 103 -5.37 19.77 16.30
N LYS A 104 -4.25 20.41 15.93
CA LYS A 104 -3.20 20.81 16.88
C LYS A 104 -3.64 21.89 17.86
N ALA A 105 -4.51 22.79 17.45
CA ALA A 105 -5.10 23.81 18.32
C ALA A 105 -6.22 23.27 19.24
N ILE A 106 -6.86 22.14 18.90
CA ILE A 106 -7.95 21.47 19.66
C ILE A 106 -7.44 20.51 20.77
N PRO A 107 -6.12 20.51 20.99
CA PRO A 107 -5.28 19.35 21.32
C PRO A 107 -5.99 17.99 21.31
N VAL A 108 -6.00 17.34 20.14
CA VAL A 108 -6.41 15.92 20.04
C VAL A 108 -5.33 14.98 20.57
N ASP A 109 -5.72 13.80 21.03
CA ASP A 109 -4.82 12.80 21.60
C ASP A 109 -4.04 12.02 20.51
N LEU A 110 -4.64 11.89 19.32
CA LEU A 110 -4.05 11.24 18.15
C LEU A 110 -4.70 11.74 16.85
N ILE A 111 -3.93 11.79 15.76
CA ILE A 111 -4.44 12.03 14.41
C ILE A 111 -4.39 10.72 13.59
N LEU A 112 -5.56 10.23 13.20
CA LEU A 112 -5.73 9.17 12.22
C LEU A 112 -5.88 9.82 10.83
N PHE A 113 -4.97 9.53 9.91
CA PHE A 113 -5.01 10.15 8.58
C PHE A 113 -4.94 9.13 7.46
N THR A 114 -5.67 9.35 6.37
CA THR A 114 -5.70 8.46 5.20
C THR A 114 -5.01 9.10 4.02
N GLY A 115 -3.99 8.44 3.47
CA GLY A 115 -3.23 8.98 2.34
C GLY A 115 -2.07 8.11 1.85
N GLY A 116 -1.17 8.73 1.08
CA GLY A 116 0.16 8.23 0.75
C GLY A 116 1.24 9.20 1.23
N ASP A 117 2.52 8.94 0.94
CA ASP A 117 3.65 9.70 1.54
C ASP A 117 3.52 11.23 1.44
N GLY A 118 2.95 11.79 0.35
CA GLY A 118 2.66 13.22 0.24
C GLY A 118 1.72 13.74 1.34
N THR A 119 0.67 12.98 1.68
CA THR A 119 -0.23 13.31 2.79
C THR A 119 0.46 13.20 4.15
N ALA A 120 1.36 12.22 4.33
CA ALA A 120 2.16 12.14 5.55
C ALA A 120 3.07 13.38 5.70
N ARG A 121 3.63 13.88 4.59
CA ARG A 121 4.40 15.12 4.54
C ARG A 121 3.56 16.34 4.90
N ASP A 122 2.36 16.47 4.33
CA ASP A 122 1.43 17.56 4.64
C ASP A 122 1.07 17.56 6.14
N VAL A 123 0.75 16.39 6.70
CA VAL A 123 0.48 16.26 8.14
C VAL A 123 1.71 16.66 8.97
N TYR A 124 2.91 16.19 8.60
CA TYR A 124 4.15 16.54 9.28
C TYR A 124 4.46 18.04 9.21
N ASN A 125 4.28 18.69 8.06
CA ASN A 125 4.48 20.14 7.90
C ASN A 125 3.62 20.92 8.90
N ALA A 126 2.40 20.45 9.16
CA ALA A 126 1.50 21.10 10.09
C ALA A 126 1.87 20.85 11.56
N ILE A 127 2.11 19.59 11.94
CA ILE A 127 2.19 19.23 13.36
C ILE A 127 3.60 18.96 13.87
N GLY A 128 4.56 18.61 13.00
CA GLY A 128 5.86 18.10 13.40
C GLY A 128 5.72 16.76 14.15
N ASP A 129 6.32 16.67 15.33
CA ASP A 129 6.26 15.48 16.21
C ASP A 129 5.32 15.69 17.43
N THR A 130 4.51 16.75 17.43
CA THR A 130 3.80 17.18 18.64
C THR A 130 2.61 16.30 19.01
N ILE A 131 2.00 15.63 18.02
CA ILE A 131 0.81 14.79 18.22
C ILE A 131 1.09 13.41 17.59
N PRO A 132 0.77 12.30 18.30
CA PRO A 132 0.86 10.98 17.72
C PRO A 132 -0.03 10.81 16.49
N VAL A 133 0.43 10.02 15.52
CA VAL A 133 -0.34 9.74 14.30
C VAL A 133 -0.45 8.24 14.02
N ILE A 134 -1.50 7.86 13.29
CA ILE A 134 -1.59 6.57 12.60
C ILE A 134 -2.00 6.86 11.16
N GLY A 135 -1.19 6.44 10.20
CA GLY A 135 -1.55 6.53 8.78
C GLY A 135 -2.36 5.31 8.32
N ILE A 136 -3.50 5.54 7.68
CA ILE A 136 -4.28 4.55 6.93
C ILE A 136 -3.74 4.50 5.48
N PRO A 137 -3.28 3.34 5.00
CA PRO A 137 -2.66 3.21 3.69
C PRO A 137 -3.66 3.37 2.53
N ALA A 138 -3.61 4.49 1.81
CA ALA A 138 -4.41 4.69 0.59
C ALA A 138 -3.57 4.95 -0.68
N GLY A 139 -2.31 5.36 -0.53
CA GLY A 139 -1.42 5.64 -1.66
C GLY A 139 -0.80 4.42 -2.34
N VAL A 140 -0.18 4.66 -3.50
CA VAL A 140 0.63 3.65 -4.23
C VAL A 140 2.12 3.72 -3.88
N LYS A 141 2.51 4.78 -3.17
CA LYS A 141 3.87 5.16 -2.76
C LYS A 141 3.86 5.27 -1.23
N MET A 142 4.17 4.17 -0.55
CA MET A 142 4.09 4.12 0.91
C MET A 142 5.42 3.65 1.47
N HIS A 143 6.32 4.61 1.64
CA HIS A 143 7.65 4.41 2.20
C HIS A 143 7.71 4.80 3.67
N SER A 144 6.91 5.77 4.08
CA SER A 144 6.91 6.30 5.45
C SER A 144 6.53 5.21 6.47
N GLY A 145 7.28 5.15 7.57
CA GLY A 145 7.05 4.24 8.70
C GLY A 145 5.89 4.64 9.60
N VAL A 146 5.12 5.68 9.23
CA VAL A 146 3.98 6.21 9.99
C VAL A 146 2.65 5.53 9.66
N TYR A 147 2.64 4.69 8.62
CA TYR A 147 1.45 3.97 8.18
C TYR A 147 1.28 2.65 8.91
N ALA A 148 0.03 2.24 9.10
CA ALA A 148 -0.29 0.88 9.47
C ALA A 148 -0.03 -0.09 8.30
N THR A 149 0.06 -1.38 8.56
CA THR A 149 0.26 -2.43 7.54
C THR A 149 -0.95 -2.60 6.62
N SER A 150 -2.16 -2.34 7.10
CA SER A 150 -3.41 -2.31 6.33
C SER A 150 -4.39 -1.31 6.95
N PRO A 151 -5.50 -0.97 6.27
CA PRO A 151 -6.55 -0.14 6.89
C PRO A 151 -7.15 -0.80 8.13
N HIS A 152 -7.33 -2.13 8.11
CA HIS A 152 -7.76 -2.90 9.27
C HIS A 152 -6.77 -2.75 10.44
N ALA A 153 -5.48 -2.95 10.17
CA ALA A 153 -4.42 -2.81 11.18
C ALA A 153 -4.34 -1.39 11.77
N ALA A 154 -4.68 -0.34 11.01
CA ALA A 154 -4.77 1.02 11.53
C ALA A 154 -5.86 1.15 12.61
N GLY A 155 -7.01 0.51 12.35
CA GLY A 155 -8.11 0.43 13.31
C GLY A 155 -7.72 -0.33 14.57
N ASP A 156 -7.13 -1.53 14.42
CA ASP A 156 -6.63 -2.32 15.55
C ASP A 156 -5.58 -1.57 16.38
N ALA A 157 -4.66 -0.88 15.69
CA ALA A 157 -3.64 -0.08 16.33
C ALA A 157 -4.25 1.05 17.17
N LEU A 158 -5.30 1.69 16.65
CA LEU A 158 -6.03 2.72 17.37
C LEU A 158 -6.78 2.15 18.58
N VAL A 159 -7.49 1.02 18.43
CA VAL A 159 -8.16 0.35 19.56
C VAL A 159 -7.17 0.06 20.67
N ASN A 160 -6.03 -0.55 20.34
CA ASN A 160 -5.02 -0.91 21.31
C ASN A 160 -4.40 0.33 21.98
N PHE A 161 -4.15 1.40 21.22
CA PHE A 161 -3.66 2.65 21.79
C PHE A 161 -4.64 3.27 22.78
N VAL A 162 -5.93 3.34 22.42
CA VAL A 162 -6.99 3.91 23.27
C VAL A 162 -7.19 3.09 24.55
N LEU A 163 -7.20 1.76 24.46
CA LEU A 163 -7.51 0.89 25.59
C LEU A 163 -6.30 0.57 26.46
N ASN A 164 -5.12 0.40 25.86
CA ASN A 164 -3.93 -0.14 26.54
C ASN A 164 -2.76 0.85 26.61
N GLY A 165 -2.83 2.00 25.96
CA GLY A 165 -1.77 3.01 25.99
C GLY A 165 -0.46 2.54 25.37
N ALA A 166 -0.52 1.98 24.15
CA ALA A 166 0.67 1.50 23.44
C ALA A 166 1.80 2.56 23.43
N PRO A 167 3.07 2.16 23.67
CA PRO A 167 4.17 3.10 23.76
C PRO A 167 4.39 3.81 22.42
N LEU A 168 4.77 5.08 22.47
CA LEU A 168 5.08 5.84 21.26
C LEU A 168 6.52 5.58 20.81
N ARG A 169 6.74 5.56 19.50
CA ARG A 169 8.07 5.60 18.86
C ARG A 169 8.10 6.62 17.74
N GLU A 170 9.29 6.93 17.25
CA GLU A 170 9.47 7.70 16.02
C GLU A 170 9.19 6.81 14.79
N GLY A 171 8.36 7.33 13.88
CA GLY A 171 8.13 6.80 12.55
C GLY A 171 8.66 7.76 11.51
N GLU A 172 9.43 7.23 10.56
CA GLU A 172 10.03 8.01 9.47
C GLU A 172 8.95 8.54 8.53
N VAL A 173 9.03 9.82 8.20
CA VAL A 173 8.32 10.46 7.09
C VAL A 173 9.30 10.54 5.93
N MET A 174 8.95 9.93 4.81
CA MET A 174 9.81 9.86 3.63
C MET A 174 9.29 10.80 2.55
N ASP A 175 10.21 11.43 1.84
CA ASP A 175 9.93 12.22 0.65
C ASP A 175 10.48 11.52 -0.59
N LEU A 176 9.70 11.53 -1.66
CA LEU A 176 10.00 10.82 -2.89
C LEU A 176 10.18 11.85 -4.01
N ASP A 177 11.28 11.75 -4.75
CA ASP A 177 11.44 12.53 -5.97
C ASP A 177 10.48 12.00 -7.05
N GLU A 178 9.39 12.71 -7.25
CA GLU A 178 8.31 12.29 -8.15
C GLU A 178 8.66 12.38 -9.63
N VAL A 179 9.63 13.24 -10.00
CA VAL A 179 10.09 13.34 -11.38
C VAL A 179 10.89 12.09 -11.71
N GLU A 180 11.84 11.74 -10.85
CA GLU A 180 12.62 10.50 -10.94
C GLU A 180 11.71 9.27 -10.90
N TYR A 181 10.74 9.23 -9.99
CA TYR A 181 9.81 8.08 -9.86
C TYR A 181 9.00 7.83 -11.13
N ARG A 182 8.53 8.89 -11.80
CA ARG A 182 7.81 8.77 -13.07
C ARG A 182 8.70 8.30 -14.21
N GLN A 183 9.99 8.62 -14.15
CA GLN A 183 11.00 8.13 -15.08
C GLN A 183 11.48 6.70 -14.75
N GLY A 184 10.94 6.07 -13.71
CA GLY A 184 11.28 4.71 -13.29
C GLY A 184 12.44 4.63 -12.30
N ASN A 185 12.92 5.76 -11.79
CA ASN A 185 14.01 5.84 -10.82
C ASN A 185 13.47 6.01 -9.40
N LEU A 186 13.91 5.18 -8.46
CA LEU A 186 13.48 5.27 -7.06
C LEU A 186 14.49 6.09 -6.24
N ARG A 187 14.17 7.36 -5.95
CA ARG A 187 14.94 8.21 -5.04
C ARG A 187 14.09 8.64 -3.86
N VAL A 188 14.36 8.06 -2.69
CA VAL A 188 13.66 8.33 -1.44
C VAL A 188 14.62 8.99 -0.46
N GLN A 189 14.18 10.06 0.20
CA GLN A 189 14.96 10.78 1.21
C GLN A 189 14.16 10.90 2.51
N LEU A 190 14.85 10.86 3.64
CA LEU A 190 14.23 11.11 4.95
C LEU A 190 13.80 12.57 5.01
N TYR A 191 12.53 12.81 5.31
CA TYR A 191 11.96 14.16 5.44
C TYR A 191 11.85 14.59 6.90
N GLY A 192 11.49 13.65 7.79
CA GLY A 192 11.34 13.92 9.21
C GLY A 192 10.83 12.72 9.99
N TYR A 193 10.38 12.97 11.23
CA TYR A 193 9.87 11.94 12.13
C TYR A 193 8.55 12.41 12.78
N MET A 194 7.57 11.51 12.85
CA MET A 194 6.36 11.70 13.65
C MET A 194 6.27 10.64 14.75
N LYS A 195 5.58 10.96 15.85
CA LYS A 195 5.30 9.96 16.89
C LYS A 195 4.19 9.04 16.43
N ILE A 196 4.35 7.75 16.66
CA ILE A 196 3.37 6.73 16.30
C ILE A 196 3.21 5.71 17.42
N PRO A 197 2.01 5.18 17.68
CA PRO A 197 1.83 4.05 18.58
C PRO A 197 2.59 2.83 18.07
N TYR A 198 3.50 2.28 18.87
CA TYR A 198 4.24 1.09 18.51
C TYR A 198 3.47 -0.16 18.90
N ILE A 199 2.89 -0.81 17.89
CA ILE A 199 2.29 -2.13 18.05
C ILE A 199 2.91 -3.04 16.99
N ARG A 200 3.69 -4.01 17.48
CA ARG A 200 4.36 -5.03 16.68
C ARG A 200 3.28 -5.68 15.78
N TYR A 201 3.50 -5.68 14.46
CA TYR A 201 2.60 -6.15 13.38
C TYR A 201 1.58 -5.17 12.79
N TYR A 202 1.15 -4.13 13.50
CA TYR A 202 0.17 -3.18 12.93
C TYR A 202 0.80 -1.99 12.25
N ILE A 203 2.05 -1.67 12.58
CA ILE A 203 2.79 -0.56 11.98
C ILE A 203 3.75 -1.05 10.91
N GLN A 204 3.76 -0.35 9.78
CA GLN A 204 4.70 -0.56 8.68
C GLN A 204 6.13 -0.26 9.10
N ASN A 205 7.06 -1.13 8.71
CA ASN A 205 8.49 -0.83 8.78
C ASN A 205 8.96 -0.07 7.52
N PRO A 206 10.01 0.74 7.61
CA PRO A 206 10.62 1.36 6.44
C PRO A 206 11.02 0.31 5.38
N LYS A 207 11.00 0.72 4.11
CA LYS A 207 11.47 -0.16 3.03
C LYS A 207 12.99 -0.30 3.14
N ALA A 208 13.47 -1.53 3.32
CA ALA A 208 14.90 -1.79 3.34
C ALA A 208 15.47 -1.69 1.91
N SER A 209 16.46 -0.82 1.71
CA SER A 209 17.33 -0.86 0.53
C SER A 209 18.22 -2.10 0.67
N SER A 210 17.96 -3.14 -0.12
CA SER A 210 18.78 -4.34 -0.09
C SER A 210 20.11 -4.08 -0.81
N HIS A 211 21.11 -3.59 -0.08
CA HIS A 211 22.50 -3.93 -0.37
C HIS A 211 22.74 -5.25 0.36
N LEU A 212 22.80 -6.40 -0.36
CA LEU A 212 23.55 -7.64 -0.03
C LEU A 212 23.01 -8.88 -0.78
N ASN A 213 23.98 -9.70 -1.26
CA ASN A 213 23.94 -10.92 -2.07
C ASN A 213 23.22 -10.86 -3.43
N GLU A 214 23.72 -10.04 -4.36
CA GLU A 214 23.27 -10.05 -5.77
C GLU A 214 23.41 -11.41 -6.46
N HIS A 215 24.37 -12.24 -6.02
CA HIS A 215 24.61 -13.57 -6.59
C HIS A 215 23.43 -14.53 -6.34
N ASP A 216 22.90 -14.59 -5.11
CA ASP A 216 21.80 -15.49 -4.76
C ASP A 216 20.49 -15.08 -5.45
N LEU A 217 20.21 -13.75 -5.50
CA LEU A 217 19.04 -13.21 -6.20
C LEU A 217 19.10 -13.50 -7.70
N SER A 218 20.27 -13.37 -8.32
CA SER A 218 20.45 -13.60 -9.76
C SER A 218 20.23 -15.06 -10.12
N GLY A 219 20.68 -16.01 -9.29
CA GLY A 219 20.44 -17.44 -9.47
C GLY A 219 18.95 -17.81 -9.45
N ILE A 220 18.18 -17.25 -8.51
CA ILE A 220 16.72 -17.46 -8.42
C ILE A 220 16.02 -16.90 -9.67
N CYS A 221 16.38 -15.68 -10.07
CA CYS A 221 15.76 -15.02 -11.21
C CYS A 221 16.02 -15.81 -12.50
N PHE A 222 17.25 -16.32 -12.66
CA PHE A 222 17.63 -17.17 -13.78
C PHE A 222 16.83 -18.48 -13.80
N ASP A 223 16.73 -19.19 -12.67
CA ASP A 223 15.99 -20.45 -12.58
C ASP A 223 14.50 -20.29 -12.91
N ILE A 224 13.87 -19.21 -12.42
CA ILE A 224 12.47 -18.93 -12.73
C ILE A 224 12.29 -18.59 -14.21
N ALA A 225 13.18 -17.75 -14.76
CA ALA A 225 13.15 -17.43 -16.17
C ALA A 225 13.33 -18.68 -17.04
N ASP A 226 14.30 -19.54 -16.71
CA ASP A 226 14.60 -20.78 -17.42
C ASP A 226 13.44 -21.79 -17.33
N LYS A 227 12.80 -21.93 -16.15
CA LYS A 227 11.58 -22.73 -15.99
C LYS A 227 10.44 -22.23 -16.87
N ILE A 228 10.27 -20.91 -16.95
CA ILE A 228 9.26 -20.31 -17.85
C ILE A 228 9.64 -20.60 -19.29
N LEU A 229 10.88 -20.41 -19.72
CA LEU A 229 11.29 -20.68 -21.11
C LEU A 229 11.18 -22.16 -21.51
N LYS A 230 11.50 -23.09 -20.60
CA LYS A 230 11.48 -24.54 -20.86
C LYS A 230 10.10 -25.18 -20.74
N HIS A 231 9.25 -24.63 -19.88
CA HIS A 231 7.95 -25.21 -19.53
C HIS A 231 6.78 -24.23 -19.71
N ALA A 232 6.99 -23.15 -20.49
CA ALA A 232 5.91 -22.26 -20.87
C ALA A 232 4.86 -23.06 -21.65
N ASP A 233 3.74 -23.29 -20.98
CA ASP A 233 2.49 -23.66 -21.62
C ASP A 233 2.13 -22.56 -22.64
N GLU A 234 2.00 -22.95 -23.92
CA GLU A 234 1.73 -22.03 -25.02
C GLU A 234 0.38 -21.31 -24.88
N ASP A 235 -0.51 -21.78 -24.00
CA ASP A 235 -1.81 -21.19 -23.72
C ASP A 235 -1.83 -20.36 -22.42
N MET A 236 -0.68 -20.22 -21.74
CA MET A 236 -0.57 -19.49 -20.47
C MET A 236 -0.04 -18.06 -20.67
N TYR A 237 -0.69 -17.11 -20.02
CA TYR A 237 -0.22 -15.74 -19.87
C TYR A 237 0.52 -15.58 -18.54
N TYR A 238 1.71 -15.01 -18.59
CA TYR A 238 2.52 -14.76 -17.40
C TYR A 238 2.45 -13.27 -17.05
N ILE A 239 1.90 -12.98 -15.88
CA ILE A 239 1.75 -11.62 -15.36
C ILE A 239 2.89 -11.40 -14.35
N PHE A 240 3.66 -10.34 -14.55
CA PHE A 240 4.84 -10.00 -13.77
C PHE A 240 4.56 -8.73 -12.97
N GLY A 241 4.59 -8.82 -11.64
CA GLY A 241 4.38 -7.66 -10.76
C GLY A 241 5.53 -6.65 -10.76
N ALA A 242 5.38 -5.59 -9.97
CA ALA A 242 6.41 -4.56 -9.86
C ALA A 242 7.61 -5.00 -8.99
N GLY A 243 8.76 -4.36 -9.21
CA GLY A 243 9.92 -4.42 -8.33
C GLY A 243 11.19 -4.98 -8.96
N SER A 244 12.33 -4.74 -8.31
CA SER A 244 13.66 -5.08 -8.85
C SER A 244 13.88 -6.59 -9.03
N THR A 245 13.28 -7.43 -8.16
CA THR A 245 13.32 -8.89 -8.34
C THR A 245 12.65 -9.29 -9.64
N ILE A 246 11.46 -8.74 -9.91
CA ILE A 246 10.68 -9.08 -11.10
C ILE A 246 11.37 -8.54 -12.34
N LYS A 247 11.86 -7.30 -12.31
CA LYS A 247 12.63 -6.73 -13.42
C LYS A 247 13.84 -7.60 -13.79
N ARG A 248 14.57 -8.14 -12.80
CA ARG A 248 15.68 -9.06 -13.09
C ARG A 248 15.17 -10.34 -13.78
N ILE A 249 14.02 -10.89 -13.41
CA ILE A 249 13.43 -12.04 -14.10
C ILE A 249 13.10 -11.70 -15.56
N THR A 250 12.44 -10.57 -15.81
CA THR A 250 12.08 -10.14 -17.17
C THR A 250 13.30 -9.87 -18.05
N ASP A 251 14.35 -9.27 -17.47
CA ASP A 251 15.61 -9.00 -18.17
C ASP A 251 16.26 -10.32 -18.65
N HIS A 252 16.17 -11.39 -17.85
CA HIS A 252 16.64 -12.73 -18.23
C HIS A 252 15.75 -13.42 -19.27
N LEU A 253 14.44 -13.15 -19.24
CA LEU A 253 13.51 -13.63 -20.26
C LEU A 253 13.64 -12.89 -21.60
N GLY A 254 14.44 -11.82 -21.66
CA GLY A 254 14.83 -11.17 -22.91
C GLY A 254 14.18 -9.82 -23.19
N TRP A 255 13.53 -9.18 -22.21
CA TRP A 255 13.01 -7.81 -22.37
C TRP A 255 13.27 -6.93 -21.14
N ASN A 256 13.35 -5.63 -21.36
CA ASN A 256 13.51 -4.65 -20.29
C ASN A 256 12.15 -4.37 -19.62
N GLY A 257 11.87 -5.04 -18.50
CA GLY A 257 10.58 -4.93 -17.80
C GLY A 257 10.37 -3.62 -17.02
N THR A 258 9.12 -3.33 -16.70
CA THR A 258 8.70 -2.11 -16.01
C THR A 258 8.95 -2.22 -14.49
N LEU A 259 9.90 -1.46 -13.96
CA LEU A 259 10.26 -1.54 -12.53
C LEU A 259 9.09 -1.27 -11.57
N LEU A 260 8.21 -0.34 -11.92
CA LEU A 260 7.10 0.16 -11.09
C LEU A 260 5.73 -0.14 -11.71
N GLY A 261 5.67 -1.18 -12.55
CA GLY A 261 4.47 -1.55 -13.32
C GLY A 261 4.22 -3.06 -13.27
N VAL A 262 3.12 -3.46 -13.90
CA VAL A 262 2.77 -4.87 -14.08
C VAL A 262 2.88 -5.19 -15.56
N ASP A 263 3.72 -6.15 -15.95
CA ASP A 263 3.90 -6.53 -17.35
C ASP A 263 3.20 -7.87 -17.62
N VAL A 264 2.83 -8.12 -18.87
CA VAL A 264 2.27 -9.39 -19.32
C VAL A 264 3.11 -9.95 -20.45
N TRP A 265 3.47 -11.23 -20.32
CA TRP A 265 4.25 -11.98 -21.29
C TRP A 265 3.47 -13.21 -21.76
N HIS A 266 3.59 -13.51 -23.04
CA HIS A 266 2.98 -14.68 -23.65
C HIS A 266 3.78 -15.11 -24.89
N ARG A 267 4.00 -16.42 -25.05
CA ARG A 267 4.68 -17.03 -26.21
C ARG A 267 5.99 -16.33 -26.61
N GLY A 268 6.89 -16.14 -25.65
CA GLY A 268 8.21 -15.55 -25.92
C GLY A 268 8.25 -14.01 -25.94
N ASN A 269 7.10 -13.33 -25.86
CA ASN A 269 7.04 -11.89 -26.09
C ASN A 269 6.32 -11.15 -24.95
N ALA A 270 6.79 -9.95 -24.63
CA ALA A 270 6.02 -9.01 -23.81
C ALA A 270 4.83 -8.50 -24.62
N VAL A 271 3.62 -8.82 -24.19
CA VAL A 271 2.37 -8.47 -24.90
C VAL A 271 1.73 -7.19 -24.36
N VAL A 272 1.94 -6.89 -23.07
CA VAL A 272 1.54 -5.63 -22.44
C VAL A 272 2.64 -5.20 -21.48
N LEU A 273 3.03 -3.93 -21.54
CA LEU A 273 3.95 -3.32 -20.57
C LEU A 273 3.20 -2.29 -19.74
N ASP A 274 3.46 -2.24 -18.44
CA ASP A 274 2.79 -1.34 -17.49
C ASP A 274 1.25 -1.39 -17.57
N ALA A 275 0.72 -2.62 -17.57
CA ALA A 275 -0.69 -2.96 -17.66
C ALA A 275 -1.52 -2.29 -16.56
N LYS A 276 -2.72 -1.82 -16.95
CA LYS A 276 -3.76 -1.34 -16.05
C LYS A 276 -4.59 -2.51 -15.54
N GLU A 277 -5.37 -2.27 -14.49
CA GLU A 277 -6.35 -3.26 -14.00
C GLU A 277 -7.28 -3.76 -15.11
N SER A 278 -7.73 -2.88 -16.01
CA SER A 278 -8.61 -3.23 -17.14
C SER A 278 -7.98 -4.25 -18.08
N ASP A 279 -6.69 -4.07 -18.38
CA ASP A 279 -5.95 -4.92 -19.31
C ASP A 279 -5.79 -6.32 -18.70
N LEU A 280 -5.45 -6.36 -17.40
CA LEU A 280 -5.33 -7.62 -16.65
C LEU A 280 -6.66 -8.37 -16.59
N LEU A 281 -7.77 -7.68 -16.28
CA LEU A 281 -9.10 -8.28 -16.25
C LEU A 281 -9.57 -8.79 -17.62
N GLU A 282 -9.18 -8.13 -18.71
CA GLU A 282 -9.52 -8.59 -20.06
C GLU A 282 -8.74 -9.86 -20.39
N ILE A 283 -7.44 -9.87 -20.10
CA ILE A 283 -6.55 -11.01 -20.35
C ILE A 283 -6.97 -12.21 -19.50
N SER A 284 -7.17 -12.04 -18.19
CA SER A 284 -7.49 -13.15 -17.28
C SER A 284 -8.91 -13.71 -17.41
N ARG A 285 -9.82 -13.00 -18.10
CA ARG A 285 -11.20 -13.48 -18.28
C ARG A 285 -11.29 -14.77 -19.09
N ASN A 286 -10.48 -14.87 -20.15
CA ASN A 286 -10.59 -15.94 -21.14
C ASN A 286 -9.31 -16.78 -21.26
N ASN A 287 -8.26 -16.42 -20.53
CA ASN A 287 -6.96 -17.08 -20.65
C ASN A 287 -6.47 -17.55 -19.29
N ARG A 288 -5.77 -18.69 -19.30
CA ARG A 288 -5.06 -19.17 -18.12
C ARG A 288 -3.91 -18.21 -17.83
N CYS A 289 -3.83 -17.76 -16.59
CA CYS A 289 -2.84 -16.80 -16.17
C CYS A 289 -2.02 -17.34 -15.00
N LYS A 290 -0.74 -16.98 -14.95
CA LYS A 290 0.14 -17.20 -13.80
C LYS A 290 0.72 -15.87 -13.37
N LEU A 291 0.58 -15.56 -12.08
CA LEU A 291 1.03 -14.29 -11.52
C LEU A 291 2.33 -14.49 -10.75
N ILE A 292 3.38 -13.78 -11.16
CA ILE A 292 4.70 -13.81 -10.53
C ILE A 292 4.94 -12.46 -9.86
N ILE A 293 4.99 -12.47 -8.53
CA ILE A 293 5.15 -11.26 -7.71
C ILE A 293 6.31 -11.42 -6.72
N THR A 294 6.74 -10.30 -6.14
CA THR A 294 7.79 -10.28 -5.13
C THR A 294 7.33 -9.61 -3.85
N VAL A 295 8.12 -9.78 -2.80
CA VAL A 295 7.88 -9.16 -1.49
C VAL A 295 8.55 -7.79 -1.42
N ILE A 296 7.84 -6.80 -0.87
CA ILE A 296 8.43 -5.50 -0.54
C ILE A 296 9.38 -5.67 0.66
N GLY A 297 10.69 -5.51 0.42
CA GLY A 297 11.72 -5.66 1.45
C GLY A 297 11.50 -4.73 2.65
N GLY A 298 11.71 -5.24 3.86
CA GLY A 298 11.43 -4.55 5.13
C GLY A 298 9.95 -4.48 5.51
N GLN A 299 9.02 -4.47 4.54
CA GLN A 299 7.58 -4.31 4.78
C GLN A 299 6.80 -5.62 4.80
N GLY A 300 7.15 -6.58 3.94
CA GLY A 300 6.48 -7.88 3.86
C GLY A 300 5.25 -7.93 2.96
N HIS A 301 4.82 -6.81 2.37
CA HIS A 301 3.67 -6.80 1.47
C HIS A 301 3.92 -7.55 0.17
N ILE A 302 2.92 -8.32 -0.25
CA ILE A 302 2.86 -9.01 -1.54
C ILE A 302 1.77 -8.44 -2.46
N LEU A 303 0.71 -7.88 -1.90
CA LEU A 303 -0.42 -7.30 -2.64
C LEU A 303 -0.89 -6.00 -1.97
N GLY A 304 -1.39 -5.07 -2.77
CA GLY A 304 -1.97 -3.80 -2.33
C GLY A 304 -1.03 -2.61 -2.30
N ARG A 305 0.29 -2.87 -2.28
CA ARG A 305 1.32 -1.84 -2.21
C ARG A 305 2.24 -1.92 -3.41
N GLY A 306 2.37 -0.82 -4.15
CA GLY A 306 3.17 -0.76 -5.37
C GLY A 306 2.66 -1.62 -6.52
N ASN A 307 1.53 -2.32 -6.37
CA ASN A 307 0.95 -3.22 -7.37
C ASN A 307 -0.59 -3.19 -7.37
N GLN A 308 -1.20 -2.01 -7.19
CA GLN A 308 -2.66 -1.85 -7.07
C GLN A 308 -3.45 -2.25 -8.33
N GLN A 309 -2.78 -2.44 -9.47
CA GLN A 309 -3.36 -3.01 -10.68
C GLN A 309 -3.82 -4.47 -10.46
N LEU A 310 -3.20 -5.18 -9.49
CA LEU A 310 -3.58 -6.53 -9.06
C LEU A 310 -4.75 -6.47 -8.07
N SER A 311 -5.90 -6.01 -8.54
CA SER A 311 -7.11 -5.90 -7.72
C SER A 311 -7.65 -7.28 -7.31
N ALA A 312 -8.53 -7.30 -6.31
CA ALA A 312 -9.19 -8.54 -5.89
C ALA A 312 -9.91 -9.27 -7.04
N ALA A 313 -10.48 -8.53 -7.99
CA ALA A 313 -11.11 -9.12 -9.17
C ALA A 313 -10.09 -9.81 -10.09
N VAL A 314 -8.92 -9.21 -10.29
CA VAL A 314 -7.81 -9.79 -11.06
C VAL A 314 -7.31 -11.06 -10.37
N ILE A 315 -7.03 -11.00 -9.06
CA ILE A 315 -6.53 -12.15 -8.30
C ILE A 315 -7.52 -13.31 -8.33
N ARG A 316 -8.82 -13.06 -8.18
CA ARG A 316 -9.86 -14.09 -8.26
C ARG A 316 -9.97 -14.73 -9.65
N GLN A 317 -9.78 -13.96 -10.73
CA GLN A 317 -9.77 -14.54 -12.09
C GLN A 317 -8.54 -15.39 -12.36
N ILE A 318 -7.39 -15.00 -11.82
CA ILE A 318 -6.13 -15.76 -11.95
C ILE A 318 -6.17 -17.04 -11.12
N GLY A 319 -6.77 -17.00 -9.92
CA GLY A 319 -6.78 -18.11 -8.96
C GLY A 319 -5.53 -18.10 -8.06
N LEU A 320 -5.73 -18.36 -6.76
CA LEU A 320 -4.66 -18.31 -5.76
C LEU A 320 -3.58 -19.38 -5.99
N GLU A 321 -3.96 -20.51 -6.58
CA GLU A 321 -3.05 -21.59 -6.96
C GLU A 321 -2.06 -21.20 -8.06
N ASN A 322 -2.36 -20.15 -8.81
CA ASN A 322 -1.51 -19.62 -9.88
C ASN A 322 -0.65 -18.42 -9.41
N LEU A 323 -0.66 -18.12 -8.11
CA LEU A 323 0.20 -17.11 -7.51
C LEU A 323 1.58 -17.68 -7.17
N VAL A 324 2.62 -17.09 -7.73
CA VAL A 324 4.02 -17.42 -7.46
C VAL A 324 4.70 -16.23 -6.80
N VAL A 325 5.11 -16.39 -5.54
CA VAL A 325 5.85 -15.36 -4.81
C VAL A 325 7.34 -15.70 -4.81
N VAL A 326 8.14 -14.72 -5.19
CA VAL A 326 9.60 -14.84 -5.32
C VAL A 326 10.27 -13.74 -4.52
N ALA A 327 11.24 -14.08 -3.68
CA ALA A 327 12.02 -13.07 -2.97
C ALA A 327 13.43 -13.57 -2.68
N ALA A 328 14.39 -12.66 -2.53
CA ALA A 328 15.67 -13.02 -1.90
C ALA A 328 15.39 -13.54 -0.48
N ALA A 329 16.09 -14.60 -0.06
CA ALA A 329 16.00 -15.11 1.31
C ALA A 329 16.26 -14.00 2.34
N SER A 330 17.22 -13.11 2.07
CA SER A 330 17.51 -11.94 2.91
C SER A 330 16.32 -10.98 3.09
N LYS A 331 15.49 -10.79 2.04
CA LYS A 331 14.26 -9.98 2.16
C LYS A 331 13.29 -10.62 3.14
N ILE A 332 13.13 -11.93 3.12
CA ILE A 332 12.22 -12.67 4.02
C ILE A 332 12.76 -12.65 5.45
N PHE A 333 14.04 -12.96 5.65
CA PHE A 333 14.64 -12.98 6.98
C PHE A 333 14.73 -11.59 7.64
N SER A 334 14.68 -10.51 6.86
CA SER A 334 14.60 -9.15 7.39
C SER A 334 13.22 -8.78 7.95
N LEU A 335 12.18 -9.56 7.64
CA LEU A 335 10.81 -9.28 8.10
C LEU A 335 10.61 -9.78 9.53
N PRO A 336 9.89 -9.02 10.38
CA PRO A 336 9.47 -9.51 11.68
C PRO A 336 8.72 -10.84 11.55
N ASP A 337 9.26 -11.87 12.20
CA ASP A 337 8.72 -13.24 12.20
C ASP A 337 8.45 -13.81 10.80
N GLN A 338 9.15 -13.30 9.77
CA GLN A 338 8.98 -13.71 8.37
C GLN A 338 7.52 -13.56 7.88
N THR A 339 6.80 -12.58 8.44
CA THR A 339 5.38 -12.35 8.14
C THR A 339 5.21 -11.58 6.84
N LEU A 340 4.28 -12.04 6.01
CA LEU A 340 3.83 -11.39 4.79
C LEU A 340 2.49 -10.71 5.00
N TYR A 341 2.22 -9.66 4.24
CA TYR A 341 0.99 -8.88 4.35
C TYR A 341 0.27 -8.73 3.02
N VAL A 342 -1.06 -8.73 3.07
CA VAL A 342 -1.95 -8.51 1.93
C VAL A 342 -2.90 -7.36 2.24
N ASP A 343 -3.00 -6.40 1.31
CA ASP A 343 -4.04 -5.35 1.31
C ASP A 343 -4.71 -5.32 -0.07
N SER A 344 -5.50 -6.34 -0.40
CA SER A 344 -6.14 -6.44 -1.72
C SER A 344 -7.26 -5.42 -1.97
N GLY A 345 -7.65 -4.67 -0.91
CA GLY A 345 -8.84 -3.82 -0.90
C GLY A 345 -10.16 -4.59 -0.76
N ASP A 346 -10.12 -5.92 -0.63
CA ASP A 346 -11.27 -6.80 -0.40
C ASP A 346 -10.99 -7.70 0.81
N GLU A 347 -11.76 -7.55 1.88
CA GLU A 347 -11.48 -8.26 3.14
C GLU A 347 -11.71 -9.78 3.01
N SER A 348 -12.68 -10.22 2.20
CA SER A 348 -12.89 -11.65 1.96
C SER A 348 -11.65 -12.26 1.31
N LEU A 349 -11.09 -11.60 0.30
CA LEU A 349 -9.88 -12.09 -0.34
C LEU A 349 -8.68 -12.04 0.60
N ASN A 350 -8.56 -11.01 1.45
CA ASN A 350 -7.51 -10.95 2.47
C ASN A 350 -7.60 -12.17 3.40
N GLU A 351 -8.80 -12.54 3.88
CA GLU A 351 -9.02 -13.74 4.70
C GLU A 351 -8.74 -15.04 3.94
N GLU A 352 -9.12 -15.12 2.66
CA GLU A 352 -8.83 -16.29 1.81
C GLU A 352 -7.32 -16.53 1.64
N ILE A 353 -6.51 -15.47 1.62
CA ILE A 353 -5.04 -15.57 1.46
C ILE A 353 -4.32 -15.76 2.80
N ARG A 354 -4.95 -15.38 3.93
CA ARG A 354 -4.37 -15.56 5.27
C ARG A 354 -4.03 -17.03 5.54
N GLY A 355 -2.98 -17.23 6.34
CA GLY A 355 -2.48 -18.55 6.69
C GLY A 355 -1.00 -18.68 6.36
N TYR A 356 -0.66 -19.61 5.47
CA TYR A 356 0.72 -19.87 5.09
C TYR A 356 0.85 -19.99 3.58
N MET A 357 1.90 -19.36 3.03
CA MET A 357 2.21 -19.45 1.62
C MET A 357 3.67 -19.81 1.36
N LYS A 358 3.91 -20.43 0.22
CA LYS A 358 5.24 -20.76 -0.26
C LYS A 358 5.88 -19.55 -0.94
N VAL A 359 7.10 -19.23 -0.55
CA VAL A 359 7.95 -18.21 -1.21
C VAL A 359 9.18 -18.91 -1.76
N ILE A 360 9.41 -18.75 -3.07
CA ILE A 360 10.62 -19.24 -3.73
C ILE A 360 11.76 -18.30 -3.37
N VAL A 361 12.79 -18.84 -2.71
CA VAL A 361 13.94 -18.06 -2.20
C VAL A 361 15.29 -18.54 -2.68
N GLY A 362 15.33 -19.63 -3.46
CA GLY A 362 16.55 -20.27 -3.92
C GLY A 362 16.25 -21.37 -4.94
N TRP A 363 17.28 -21.96 -5.52
CA TRP A 363 17.13 -23.10 -6.41
C TRP A 363 16.61 -24.32 -5.64
N GLN A 364 15.39 -24.75 -5.95
CA GLN A 364 14.65 -25.77 -5.18
C GLN A 364 14.45 -25.44 -3.70
N GLU A 365 14.65 -24.19 -3.30
CA GLU A 365 14.46 -23.73 -1.93
C GLU A 365 13.18 -22.92 -1.83
N THR A 366 12.36 -23.26 -0.86
CA THR A 366 11.08 -22.61 -0.59
C THR A 366 10.94 -22.41 0.91
N LEU A 367 10.60 -21.19 1.31
CA LEU A 367 10.19 -20.90 2.68
C LEU A 367 8.66 -20.90 2.77
N VAL A 368 8.15 -21.41 3.87
CA VAL A 368 6.73 -21.29 4.22
C VAL A 368 6.58 -20.09 5.13
N CYS A 369 6.00 -19.02 4.62
CA CYS A 369 5.85 -17.76 5.33
C CYS A 369 4.39 -17.61 5.79
N ARG A 370 4.18 -17.04 6.98
CA ARG A 370 2.83 -16.70 7.46
C ARG A 370 2.33 -15.47 6.71
N VAL A 371 1.06 -15.49 6.30
CA VAL A 371 0.38 -14.33 5.69
C VAL A 371 -0.67 -13.79 6.65
N MET A 372 -0.64 -12.48 6.88
CA MET A 372 -1.54 -11.73 7.76
C MET A 372 -2.39 -10.71 7.01
#